data_AF-A0A2H0L283-F1
#
_entry.id   AF-A0A2H0L283-F1
#
_cell.length_a   1.000
_cell.length_b   1.000
_cell.length_c   1.000
_cell.angle_alpha   90.00
_cell.angle_beta   90.00
_cell.angle_gamma   90.00
#
_symmetry.space_group_name_H-M   'P 1'
#
loop_
_entity.id
_entity.type
_entity.pdbx_description
1 polymer ?
#
loop_
_entity_poly.entity_id
_entity_poly.type
_entity_poly.pdbx_seq_one_letter_code
_entity_poly.pdbx_strand_id
1 'polypeptide(L)'
;MDFELELTIRDVIDFDYIIQLIAGLKNISSVAVREKKTEDILRLFDRDTKLRKKKDLIKKFIEENLPKIDKSDDVEKAFNEFWESERSNSLKHLSEIENIPIEKFEGLISDYLYTQKLPRGQVIVDLISKDVGILKRQGIIDRIKGAIENIVDIFDW
;
A
#
# COMPACT_ATOMS: atom_id res chain seq x y z
N MET A 1 -12.82 7.17 33.80
CA MET A 1 -11.74 6.86 32.86
C MET A 1 -12.09 7.62 31.60
N ASP A 2 -11.36 8.70 31.33
CA ASP A 2 -11.76 9.79 30.44
C ASP A 2 -11.91 9.33 28.99
N PHE A 3 -13.14 9.43 28.48
CA PHE A 3 -13.51 9.20 27.07
C PHE A 3 -13.39 10.49 26.22
N GLU A 4 -13.04 11.61 26.83
CA GLU A 4 -13.05 12.95 26.23
C GLU A 4 -11.80 13.27 25.40
N LEU A 5 -10.72 12.48 25.51
CA LEU A 5 -9.47 12.67 24.74
C LEU A 5 -9.39 11.85 23.43
N GLU A 6 -10.33 10.92 23.16
CA GLU A 6 -10.30 10.09 21.94
C GLU A 6 -10.88 10.76 20.68
N LEU A 7 -11.42 11.97 20.79
CA LEU A 7 -12.18 12.62 19.71
C LEU A 7 -11.39 13.68 18.92
N THR A 8 -10.24 14.15 19.41
CA THR A 8 -9.45 15.22 18.74
C THR A 8 -8.31 14.69 17.85
N ILE A 9 -7.95 13.41 17.96
CA ILE A 9 -6.89 12.75 17.14
C ILE A 9 -7.47 12.11 15.86
N ARG A 10 -8.79 12.22 15.63
CA ARG A 10 -9.49 11.54 14.51
C ARG A 10 -9.23 12.13 13.12
N ASP A 11 -8.48 13.21 13.01
CA ASP A 11 -8.36 13.94 11.74
C ASP A 11 -7.20 13.46 10.86
N VAL A 12 -6.24 12.68 11.38
CA VAL A 12 -5.15 12.12 10.56
C VAL A 12 -4.89 10.67 10.94
N ILE A 13 -5.19 9.75 10.01
CA ILE A 13 -4.71 8.37 10.07
C ILE A 13 -3.41 8.35 9.28
N ASP A 14 -2.28 8.20 9.97
CA ASP A 14 -0.95 8.10 9.39
C ASP A 14 -0.30 6.74 9.71
N PHE A 15 0.91 6.55 9.19
CA PHE A 15 1.70 5.34 9.39
C PHE A 15 1.91 5.05 10.89
N ASP A 16 2.42 6.02 11.65
CA ASP A 16 2.78 5.85 13.06
C ASP A 16 1.57 5.42 13.90
N TYR A 17 0.41 6.04 13.68
CA TYR A 17 -0.81 5.68 14.39
C TYR A 17 -1.26 4.25 14.08
N ILE A 18 -1.23 3.83 12.82
CA ILE A 18 -1.58 2.47 12.42
C ILE A 18 -0.61 1.45 13.04
N ILE A 19 0.69 1.72 13.02
CA ILE A 19 1.70 0.85 13.63
C ILE A 19 1.46 0.70 15.13
N GLN A 20 1.19 1.80 15.85
CA GLN A 20 0.90 1.76 17.29
C GLN A 20 -0.31 0.88 17.61
N LEU A 21 -1.39 1.00 16.83
CA LEU A 21 -2.58 0.16 16.99
C LEU A 21 -2.28 -1.33 16.76
N ILE A 22 -1.55 -1.65 15.70
CA ILE A 22 -1.18 -3.03 15.36
C ILE A 22 -0.24 -3.62 16.42
N ALA A 23 0.76 -2.86 16.87
CA ALA A 23 1.68 -3.28 17.92
C ALA A 23 0.94 -3.55 19.25
N GLY A 24 -0.07 -2.74 19.57
CA GLY A 24 -0.92 -2.92 20.74
C GLY A 24 -1.64 -4.27 20.78
N LEU A 25 -1.94 -4.90 19.63
CA LEU A 25 -2.57 -6.22 19.57
C LEU A 25 -1.71 -7.32 20.21
N LYS A 26 -0.38 -7.17 20.21
CA LYS A 26 0.56 -8.13 20.83
C LYS A 26 0.40 -8.22 22.34
N ASN A 27 -0.04 -7.12 22.97
CA ASN A 27 -0.19 -7.01 24.42
C ASN A 27 -1.56 -7.53 24.91
N ILE A 28 -2.42 -7.98 24.01
CA ILE A 28 -3.76 -8.51 24.33
C ILE A 28 -3.70 -10.02 24.45
N SER A 29 -3.92 -10.56 25.65
CA SER A 29 -3.94 -12.02 25.88
C SER A 29 -5.26 -12.68 25.46
N SER A 30 -6.38 -11.95 25.54
CA SER A 30 -7.69 -12.50 25.16
C SER A 30 -7.89 -12.50 23.65
N VAL A 31 -8.13 -13.68 23.07
CA VAL A 31 -8.37 -13.86 21.63
C VAL A 31 -9.58 -13.03 21.17
N ALA A 32 -10.72 -13.12 21.86
CA ALA A 32 -11.93 -12.39 21.50
C ALA A 32 -11.73 -10.85 21.55
N VAL A 33 -10.95 -10.36 22.51
CA VAL A 33 -10.63 -8.92 22.60
C VAL A 33 -9.70 -8.51 21.46
N ARG A 34 -8.72 -9.35 21.12
CA ARG A 34 -7.79 -9.11 20.00
C ARG A 34 -8.54 -9.07 18.68
N GLU A 35 -9.42 -10.03 18.42
CA GLU A 35 -10.25 -10.08 17.21
C GLU A 35 -11.11 -8.83 17.06
N LYS A 36 -11.81 -8.42 18.14
CA LYS A 36 -12.60 -7.18 18.13
C LYS A 36 -11.74 -5.95 17.83
N LYS A 37 -10.54 -5.86 18.42
CA LYS A 37 -9.62 -4.75 18.15
C LYS A 37 -9.09 -4.77 16.72
N THR A 38 -8.82 -5.94 16.15
CA THR A 38 -8.48 -6.08 14.73
C THR A 38 -9.60 -5.54 13.85
N GLU A 39 -10.86 -5.90 14.11
CA GLU A 39 -12.00 -5.36 13.36
C GLU A 39 -12.11 -3.84 13.47
N ASP A 40 -11.92 -3.29 14.68
CA ASP A 40 -11.95 -1.85 14.91
C ASP A 40 -10.84 -1.13 14.12
N ILE A 41 -9.63 -1.70 14.07
CA ILE A 41 -8.51 -1.18 13.25
C ILE A 41 -8.89 -1.21 11.76
N LEU A 42 -9.41 -2.33 11.26
CA LEU A 42 -9.77 -2.47 9.84
C LEU A 42 -10.91 -1.51 9.43
N ARG A 43 -11.82 -1.16 10.35
CA ARG A 43 -12.87 -0.16 10.12
C ARG A 43 -12.32 1.27 9.95
N LEU A 44 -11.12 1.57 10.44
CA LEU A 44 -10.49 2.88 10.21
C LEU A 44 -10.21 3.10 8.72
N PHE A 45 -9.84 2.04 8.01
CA PHE A 45 -9.55 2.10 6.59
C PHE A 45 -10.80 2.31 5.72
N ASP A 46 -12.00 2.04 6.25
CA ASP A 46 -13.25 2.24 5.50
C ASP A 46 -13.64 3.72 5.34
N ARG A 47 -13.02 4.60 6.13
CA ARG A 47 -13.36 6.03 6.22
C ARG A 47 -12.97 6.84 4.99
N ASP A 48 -11.92 6.44 4.28
CA ASP A 48 -11.39 7.17 3.12
C ASP A 48 -11.05 6.24 1.95
N THR A 49 -11.20 6.72 0.72
CA THR A 49 -10.94 5.94 -0.50
C THR A 49 -9.50 5.48 -0.64
N LYS A 50 -8.52 6.29 -0.22
CA LYS A 50 -7.10 5.93 -0.29
C LYS A 50 -6.76 4.88 0.76
N LEU A 51 -7.25 5.06 1.99
CA LEU A 51 -7.06 4.07 3.06
C LEU A 51 -7.72 2.73 2.71
N ARG A 52 -8.90 2.73 2.08
CA ARG A 52 -9.56 1.48 1.65
C ARG A 52 -8.66 0.60 0.76
N LYS A 53 -7.78 1.18 -0.05
CA LYS A 53 -6.85 0.44 -0.91
C LYS A 53 -5.76 -0.31 -0.13
N LYS A 54 -5.46 0.13 1.09
CA LYS A 54 -4.45 -0.46 1.99
C LYS A 54 -5.03 -1.59 2.85
N LYS A 55 -6.35 -1.60 3.06
CA LYS A 55 -7.06 -2.45 4.05
C LYS A 55 -6.71 -3.94 3.96
N ASP A 56 -6.69 -4.49 2.75
CA ASP A 56 -6.44 -5.93 2.55
C ASP A 56 -5.00 -6.31 2.92
N LEU A 57 -4.02 -5.46 2.62
CA LEU A 57 -2.62 -5.67 3.02
C LEU A 57 -2.44 -5.55 4.53
N ILE A 58 -3.15 -4.60 5.17
CA ILE A 58 -3.14 -4.46 6.63
C ILE A 58 -3.74 -5.70 7.29
N LYS A 59 -4.87 -6.19 6.77
CA LYS A 59 -5.49 -7.43 7.24
C LYS A 59 -4.51 -8.61 7.10
N LYS A 60 -3.90 -8.78 5.92
CA LYS A 60 -2.90 -9.81 5.66
C LYS A 60 -1.71 -9.71 6.63
N PHE A 61 -1.23 -8.51 6.93
CA PHE A 61 -0.17 -8.33 7.92
C PHE A 61 -0.59 -8.81 9.31
N ILE A 62 -1.77 -8.37 9.78
CA ILE A 62 -2.28 -8.71 11.11
C ILE A 62 -2.53 -10.22 11.26
N GLU A 63 -3.06 -10.87 10.21
CA GLU A 63 -3.44 -12.28 10.27
C GLU A 63 -2.25 -13.22 10.04
N GLU A 64 -1.33 -12.88 9.12
CA GLU A 64 -0.29 -13.81 8.66
C GLU A 64 1.12 -13.47 9.16
N ASN A 65 1.40 -12.21 9.50
CA ASN A 65 2.75 -11.76 9.84
C ASN A 65 2.88 -11.43 11.33
N LEU A 66 1.94 -10.66 11.88
CA LEU A 66 1.94 -10.25 13.29
C LEU A 66 2.04 -11.43 14.29
N PRO A 67 1.41 -12.60 14.07
CA PRO A 67 1.56 -13.74 14.98
C PRO A 67 3.00 -14.29 15.06
N LYS A 68 3.82 -14.04 14.04
CA LYS A 68 5.22 -14.51 13.95
C LYS A 68 6.22 -13.56 14.61
N ILE A 69 5.78 -12.36 14.99
CA ILE A 69 6.62 -11.35 15.63
C ILE A 69 6.61 -11.61 17.14
N ASP A 70 7.75 -11.58 17.80
CA ASP A 70 7.82 -11.87 19.24
C ASP A 70 7.34 -10.70 20.10
N LYS A 71 7.93 -9.51 19.91
CA LYS A 71 7.69 -8.31 20.74
C LYS A 71 6.94 -7.22 19.97
N SER A 72 6.20 -6.38 20.69
CA SER A 72 5.55 -5.19 20.13
C SER A 72 6.53 -4.26 19.41
N ASP A 73 7.74 -4.14 19.94
CA ASP A 73 8.74 -3.18 19.46
C ASP A 73 9.35 -3.60 18.11
N ASP A 74 9.20 -4.87 17.72
CA ASP A 74 9.65 -5.39 16.44
C ASP A 74 8.58 -5.22 15.33
N VAL A 75 7.38 -4.75 15.67
CA VAL A 75 6.23 -4.68 14.74
C VAL A 75 6.47 -3.68 13.62
N GLU A 76 6.99 -2.50 13.92
CA GLU A 76 7.28 -1.47 12.91
C GLU A 76 8.25 -1.98 11.86
N LYS A 77 9.35 -2.59 12.30
CA LYS A 77 10.37 -3.16 11.42
C LYS A 77 9.78 -4.25 10.52
N ALA A 78 9.07 -5.21 11.12
CA ALA A 78 8.46 -6.31 10.37
C ALA A 78 7.37 -5.81 9.41
N PHE A 79 6.64 -4.75 9.78
CA PHE A 79 5.67 -4.11 8.91
C PHE A 79 6.34 -3.49 7.68
N ASN A 80 7.41 -2.72 7.88
CA ASN A 80 8.17 -2.13 6.77
C ASN A 80 8.71 -3.21 5.81
N GLU A 81 9.29 -4.29 6.35
CA GLU A 81 9.78 -5.42 5.55
C GLU A 81 8.65 -6.09 4.75
N PHE A 82 7.50 -6.32 5.37
CA PHE A 82 6.31 -6.85 4.70
C PHE A 82 5.82 -5.90 3.60
N TRP A 83 5.72 -4.60 3.90
CA TRP A 83 5.17 -3.59 2.99
C TRP A 83 6.03 -3.46 1.73
N GLU A 84 7.35 -3.39 1.89
CA GLU A 84 8.30 -3.36 0.77
C GLU A 84 8.27 -4.65 -0.05
N SER A 85 8.14 -5.80 0.61
CA SER A 85 7.97 -7.09 -0.10
C SER A 85 6.69 -7.10 -0.96
N GLU A 86 5.55 -6.65 -0.43
CA GLU A 86 4.30 -6.58 -1.18
C GLU A 86 4.36 -5.55 -2.32
N ARG A 87 5.05 -4.42 -2.12
CA ARG A 87 5.32 -3.42 -3.17
C ARG A 87 6.14 -4.03 -4.29
N SER A 88 7.27 -4.66 -3.96
CA SER A 88 8.16 -5.32 -4.91
C SER A 88 7.44 -6.42 -5.70
N ASN A 89 6.64 -7.26 -5.02
CA ASN A 89 5.85 -8.30 -5.68
C ASN A 89 4.82 -7.71 -6.65
N SER A 90 4.14 -6.63 -6.25
CA SER A 90 3.18 -5.93 -7.09
C SER A 90 3.83 -5.34 -8.34
N LEU A 91 5.01 -4.73 -8.20
CA LEU A 91 5.78 -4.18 -9.32
C LEU A 91 6.29 -5.26 -10.26
N LYS A 92 6.78 -6.38 -9.72
CA LYS A 92 7.18 -7.54 -10.52
C LYS A 92 6.01 -8.06 -11.35
N HIS A 93 4.83 -8.20 -10.75
CA HIS A 93 3.63 -8.63 -11.46
C HIS A 93 3.23 -7.67 -12.59
N LEU A 94 3.26 -6.35 -12.33
CA LEU A 94 2.99 -5.33 -13.33
C LEU A 94 4.01 -5.34 -14.47
N SER A 95 5.29 -5.51 -14.13
CA SER A 95 6.38 -5.64 -15.10
C SER A 95 6.16 -6.82 -16.05
N GLU A 96 5.74 -7.96 -15.53
CA GLU A 96 5.42 -9.16 -16.31
C GLU A 96 4.20 -8.95 -17.21
N ILE A 97 3.12 -8.31 -16.72
CA ILE A 97 1.90 -8.07 -17.49
C ILE A 97 2.13 -7.09 -18.64
N GLU A 98 2.79 -5.96 -18.37
CA GLU A 98 2.96 -4.89 -19.35
C GLU A 98 4.25 -5.03 -20.17
N ASN A 99 5.08 -6.04 -19.87
CA ASN A 99 6.36 -6.32 -20.50
C ASN A 99 7.30 -5.09 -20.50
N ILE A 100 7.37 -4.42 -19.34
CA ILE A 100 8.26 -3.28 -19.10
C ILE A 100 9.21 -3.67 -17.97
N PRO A 101 10.53 -3.47 -18.11
CA PRO A 101 11.48 -3.77 -17.05
C PRO A 101 11.13 -3.06 -15.73
N ILE A 102 11.28 -3.75 -14.60
CA ILE A 102 10.94 -3.24 -13.27
C ILE A 102 11.61 -1.88 -13.02
N GLU A 103 12.89 -1.73 -13.40
CA GLU A 103 13.66 -0.50 -13.19
C GLU A 103 13.07 0.70 -13.96
N LYS A 104 12.44 0.45 -15.11
CA LYS A 104 11.76 1.49 -15.89
C LYS A 104 10.45 1.88 -15.22
N PHE A 105 9.70 0.91 -14.70
CA PHE A 105 8.49 1.18 -13.93
C PHE A 105 8.78 1.97 -12.65
N GLU A 106 9.81 1.58 -11.91
CA GLU A 106 10.29 2.31 -10.72
C GLU A 106 10.68 3.74 -11.06
N GLY A 107 11.33 3.96 -12.22
CA GLY A 107 11.61 5.30 -12.73
C GLY A 107 10.36 6.14 -12.98
N LEU A 108 9.33 5.57 -13.61
CA LEU A 108 8.05 6.25 -13.85
C LEU A 108 7.34 6.63 -12.54
N ILE A 109 7.37 5.73 -11.55
CA ILE A 109 6.77 5.98 -10.23
C ILE A 109 7.54 7.08 -9.50
N SER A 110 8.88 7.02 -9.51
CA SER A 110 9.74 8.03 -8.90
C SER A 110 9.52 9.42 -9.51
N ASP A 111 9.43 9.49 -10.85
CA ASP A 111 9.12 10.74 -11.56
C ASP A 111 7.73 11.27 -11.20
N TYR A 112 6.73 10.38 -11.06
CA TYR A 112 5.39 10.75 -10.65
C TYR A 112 5.36 11.30 -9.22
N LEU A 113 6.04 10.65 -8.27
CA LEU A 113 6.15 11.11 -6.87
C LEU A 113 6.82 12.48 -6.78
N TYR A 114 7.87 12.72 -7.55
CA TYR A 114 8.58 14.00 -7.54
C TYR A 114 7.79 15.12 -8.23
N THR A 115 7.18 14.84 -9.38
CA THR A 115 6.55 15.89 -10.21
C THR A 115 5.06 16.05 -9.97
N GLN A 116 4.42 15.08 -9.32
CA GLN A 116 2.97 14.93 -9.17
C GLN A 116 2.24 14.93 -10.54
N LYS A 117 2.93 14.50 -11.61
CA LYS A 117 2.41 14.47 -12.98
C LYS A 117 2.65 13.11 -13.61
N LEU A 118 1.58 12.52 -14.16
CA LEU A 118 1.68 11.26 -14.87
C LEU A 118 2.59 11.39 -16.11
N PRO A 119 3.32 10.32 -16.46
CA PRO A 119 4.17 10.33 -17.64
C PRO A 119 3.34 10.59 -18.90
N ARG A 120 3.95 11.33 -19.84
CA ARG A 120 3.35 11.54 -21.15
C ARG A 120 3.21 10.21 -21.87
N GLY A 121 2.16 10.07 -22.69
CA GLY A 121 1.91 8.84 -23.44
C GLY A 121 3.11 8.41 -24.29
N GLN A 122 3.84 9.36 -24.88
CA GLN A 122 5.05 9.05 -25.66
C GLN A 122 6.15 8.39 -24.81
N VAL A 123 6.36 8.86 -23.57
CA VAL A 123 7.36 8.27 -22.66
C VAL A 123 7.02 6.80 -22.39
N ILE A 124 5.74 6.49 -22.19
CA ILE A 124 5.27 5.10 -22.02
C ILE A 124 5.46 4.31 -23.32
N VAL A 125 5.13 4.89 -24.48
CA VAL A 125 5.28 4.22 -25.78
C VAL A 125 6.73 3.87 -26.08
N ASP A 126 7.69 4.68 -25.61
CA ASP A 126 9.12 4.44 -25.80
C ASP A 126 9.64 3.27 -24.94
N LEU A 127 8.88 2.85 -23.91
CA LEU A 127 9.21 1.73 -23.02
C LEU A 127 8.59 0.40 -23.44
N ILE A 128 7.53 0.43 -24.25
CA ILE A 128 6.85 -0.77 -24.75
C ILE A 128 7.42 -1.21 -26.09
N SER A 129 7.21 -2.47 -26.45
CA SER A 129 7.76 -3.04 -27.67
C SER A 129 7.17 -2.40 -28.94
N LYS A 130 8.01 -2.26 -29.98
CA LYS A 130 7.66 -1.57 -31.24
C LYS A 130 6.61 -2.29 -32.08
N ASP A 131 6.43 -3.59 -31.85
CA ASP A 131 5.43 -4.45 -32.49
C ASP A 131 3.99 -4.18 -31.97
N VAL A 132 3.84 -3.41 -30.89
CA VAL A 132 2.53 -2.97 -30.42
C VAL A 132 1.90 -2.02 -31.46
N GLY A 133 0.84 -2.51 -32.11
CA GLY A 133 0.04 -1.76 -33.06
C GLY A 133 -0.57 -0.49 -32.46
N ILE A 134 -0.63 0.58 -33.26
CA ILE A 134 -1.03 1.93 -32.85
C ILE A 134 -2.36 1.93 -32.08
N LEU A 135 -3.33 1.15 -32.53
CA LEU A 135 -4.67 1.08 -31.92
C LEU A 135 -4.68 0.53 -30.49
N LYS A 136 -3.67 -0.29 -30.11
CA LYS A 136 -3.56 -0.87 -28.77
C LYS A 136 -2.80 0.03 -27.78
N ARG A 137 -2.04 1.00 -28.28
CA ARG A 137 -1.13 1.82 -27.47
C ARG A 137 -1.88 2.65 -26.43
N GLN A 138 -3.03 3.21 -26.78
CA GLN A 138 -3.80 4.03 -25.84
C GLN A 138 -4.23 3.23 -24.61
N GLY A 139 -4.75 2.01 -24.81
CA GLY A 139 -5.13 1.14 -23.69
C GLY A 139 -3.95 0.74 -22.80
N ILE A 140 -2.75 0.55 -23.38
CA ILE A 140 -1.53 0.28 -22.61
C ILE A 140 -1.11 1.51 -21.79
N ILE A 141 -1.14 2.70 -22.40
CA ILE A 141 -0.84 3.97 -21.71
C ILE A 141 -1.76 4.15 -20.50
N ASP A 142 -3.06 3.92 -20.66
CA ASP A 142 -4.04 4.14 -19.60
C ASP A 142 -3.86 3.13 -18.46
N ARG A 143 -3.56 1.86 -18.78
CA ARG A 143 -3.25 0.84 -17.76
C ARG A 143 -1.98 1.16 -16.99
N ILE A 144 -0.91 1.57 -17.66
CA ILE A 144 0.37 1.91 -17.00
C ILE A 144 0.20 3.12 -16.09
N LYS A 145 -0.51 4.16 -16.53
CA LYS A 145 -0.84 5.31 -15.69
C LYS A 145 -1.64 4.90 -14.45
N GLY A 146 -2.71 4.13 -14.64
CA GLY A 146 -3.50 3.63 -13.52
C GLY A 146 -2.69 2.73 -12.58
N ALA A 147 -1.74 1.95 -13.10
CA ALA A 147 -0.85 1.13 -12.28
C ALA A 147 0.10 1.98 -11.43
N ILE A 148 0.67 3.06 -11.98
CA ILE A 148 1.50 4.02 -11.24
C ILE A 148 0.70 4.65 -10.10
N GLU A 149 -0.49 5.19 -10.39
CA GLU A 149 -1.36 5.79 -9.38
C GLU A 149 -1.74 4.79 -8.30
N ASN A 150 -2.07 3.55 -8.69
CA ASN A 150 -2.45 2.51 -7.75
C ASN A 150 -1.30 2.08 -6.82
N ILE A 151 -0.08 1.96 -7.35
CA ILE A 151 1.09 1.66 -6.53
C ILE A 151 1.31 2.77 -5.51
N VAL A 152 1.27 4.03 -5.94
CA VAL A 152 1.45 5.17 -5.02
C VAL A 152 0.34 5.22 -3.97
N ASP A 153 -0.92 5.12 -4.39
CA ASP A 153 -2.06 5.17 -3.47
C ASP A 153 -2.04 4.03 -2.42
N ILE A 154 -1.52 2.85 -2.78
CA ILE A 154 -1.40 1.71 -1.86
C ILE A 154 -0.16 1.86 -0.99
N PHE A 155 1.01 2.15 -1.56
CA PHE A 155 2.27 1.95 -0.84
C PHE A 155 2.85 3.21 -0.20
N ASP A 156 2.50 4.40 -0.68
CA ASP A 156 2.95 5.66 -0.07
C ASP A 156 1.98 6.12 1.04
N TRP A 157 2.52 6.51 2.19
CA TRP A 157 1.79 6.94 3.39
C TRP A 157 1.78 8.46 3.53
#